data_AF-N2AA28-F1
#
_entry.id   AF-N2AA28-F1
#
_cell.length_a   1.000
_cell.length_b   1.000
_cell.length_c   1.000
_cell.angle_alpha   90.00
_cell.angle_beta   90.00
_cell.angle_gamma   90.00
#
_symmetry.space_group_name_H-M   'P 1'
#
loop_
_entity.id
_entity.type
_entity.pdbx_description
1 polymer ?
#
loop_
_entity_poly.entity_id
_entity_poly.type
_entity_poly.pdbx_seq_one_letter_code
_entity_poly.pdbx_strand_id
1 'polypeptide(L)'
;MEAIALNNVTYTEEPHKTERKTCEYCGDDYPILTNMKGKYFIEVDGERKYLDKNGKVINKQRGTKSIKTAIENFEDMKKIQNYFIEHNQWNFYLLFTLNANTGRRISDLRQALWSDFFYKNGSMKKFWNIKKLDEDDQRIPGEQKTGKSKELFVNIAVQEAFRIFLENEKSINFKYDYDEPIFKQLHGTHRGKVISEEGYRKALIKAGECLDYEIRSHSMRRGMGKMLLELHPNDPVAKSVLMELYNHSSEKMTNKYLGETAKLEMEYLDDYGQKYKKYVMDGEEVPFLVKNPVSVYDNSELRNYMLCAFGKILDLKDETDATILIKLYNELLDGLETISR
;
A
#
# COMPACT_ATOMS: atom_id res chain seq x y z
N MET A 1 43.67 9.72 44.75
CA MET A 1 43.70 8.25 44.68
C MET A 1 42.27 7.77 44.51
N GLU A 2 41.80 7.19 43.43
CA GLU A 2 42.31 6.92 42.09
C GLU A 2 41.03 6.65 41.28
N ALA A 3 40.86 7.33 40.14
CA ALA A 3 39.67 7.20 39.31
C ALA A 3 39.75 5.88 38.53
N ILE A 4 38.73 5.03 38.68
CA ILE A 4 38.58 3.79 37.91
C ILE A 4 38.15 4.18 36.50
N ALA A 5 39.10 4.16 35.56
CA ALA A 5 38.84 4.32 34.14
C ALA A 5 38.11 3.06 33.61
N LEU A 6 36.86 3.22 33.21
CA LEU A 6 36.14 2.26 32.38
C LEU A 6 36.75 2.28 30.97
N ASN A 7 37.58 1.29 30.67
CA ASN A 7 38.07 1.03 29.31
C ASN A 7 36.88 0.63 28.42
N ASN A 8 36.35 1.59 27.65
CA ASN A 8 35.51 1.31 26.49
C ASN A 8 36.40 0.73 25.38
N VAL A 9 36.53 -0.59 25.35
CA VAL A 9 37.11 -1.32 24.22
C VAL A 9 36.09 -1.28 23.08
N THR A 10 36.26 -0.37 22.13
CA THR A 10 35.61 -0.43 20.83
C THR A 10 36.21 -1.60 20.04
N TYR A 11 35.53 -2.75 20.06
CA TYR A 11 35.84 -3.85 19.15
C TYR A 11 35.46 -3.44 17.72
N THR A 12 36.44 -3.03 16.91
CA THR A 12 36.32 -3.02 15.46
C THR A 12 36.56 -4.44 14.96
N GLU A 13 35.49 -5.22 14.84
CA GLU A 13 35.56 -6.62 14.43
C GLU A 13 35.66 -6.74 12.90
N GLU A 14 36.75 -7.36 12.42
CA GLU A 14 37.09 -7.48 11.00
C GLU A 14 36.19 -8.48 10.23
N PRO A 15 35.80 -8.16 8.99
CA PRO A 15 35.02 -9.08 8.14
C PRO A 15 35.87 -10.24 7.61
N HIS A 16 35.32 -11.47 7.65
CA HIS A 16 35.96 -12.65 7.08
C HIS A 16 35.97 -12.60 5.53
N LYS A 17 37.16 -12.58 4.94
CA LYS A 17 37.38 -12.73 3.49
C LYS A 17 36.98 -14.15 3.07
N THR A 18 35.95 -14.27 2.24
CA THR A 18 35.59 -15.50 1.55
C THR A 18 36.22 -15.49 0.15
N GLU A 19 36.69 -16.63 -0.32
CA GLU A 19 37.53 -16.80 -1.52
C GLU A 19 37.02 -16.03 -2.76
N ARG A 20 37.94 -15.27 -3.39
CA ARG A 20 37.92 -14.63 -4.73
C ARG A 20 36.58 -14.49 -5.46
N LYS A 21 35.58 -13.84 -4.83
CA LYS A 21 34.43 -13.32 -5.57
C LYS A 21 34.46 -11.80 -5.56
N THR A 22 34.37 -11.19 -6.73
CA THR A 22 34.24 -9.74 -6.92
C THR A 22 32.83 -9.42 -7.40
N CYS A 23 32.39 -8.19 -7.15
CA CYS A 23 31.16 -7.62 -7.67
C CYS A 23 31.49 -6.32 -8.40
N GLU A 24 31.14 -6.25 -9.69
CA GLU A 24 31.20 -5.01 -10.46
C GLU A 24 30.12 -4.05 -9.95
N TYR A 25 30.52 -2.83 -9.57
CA TYR A 25 29.61 -1.77 -9.15
C TYR A 25 30.14 -0.41 -9.64
N CYS A 26 29.29 0.35 -10.34
CA CYS A 26 29.68 1.64 -10.93
C CYS A 26 30.90 1.61 -11.87
N GLY A 27 31.22 0.44 -12.44
CA GLY A 27 32.35 0.25 -13.36
C GLY A 27 33.65 -0.22 -12.70
N ASP A 28 33.67 -0.38 -11.37
CA ASP A 28 34.80 -0.88 -10.61
C ASP A 28 34.48 -2.23 -9.94
N ASP A 29 35.49 -3.08 -9.80
CA ASP A 29 35.38 -4.38 -9.14
C ASP A 29 35.69 -4.28 -7.64
N TYR A 30 34.73 -4.68 -6.81
CA TYR A 30 34.89 -4.68 -5.36
C TYR A 30 34.96 -6.11 -4.80
N PRO A 31 35.80 -6.38 -3.79
CA PRO A 31 35.84 -7.67 -3.13
C PRO A 31 34.54 -7.92 -2.35
N ILE A 32 33.94 -9.09 -2.53
CA ILE A 32 32.76 -9.50 -1.77
C ILE A 32 33.19 -9.92 -0.36
N LEU A 33 32.63 -9.24 0.63
CA LEU A 33 32.81 -9.51 2.05
C LEU A 33 31.55 -10.15 2.63
N THR A 34 31.70 -10.97 3.67
CA THR A 34 30.58 -11.60 4.36
C THR A 34 30.53 -11.13 5.80
N ASN A 35 29.37 -10.70 6.28
CA ASN A 35 29.20 -10.36 7.69
C ASN A 35 28.95 -11.62 8.53
N MET A 36 29.04 -11.51 9.86
CA MET A 36 28.77 -12.62 10.79
C MET A 36 27.36 -13.23 10.68
N LYS A 37 26.42 -12.55 10.01
CA LYS A 37 25.07 -13.07 9.73
C LYS A 37 24.96 -13.76 8.36
N GLY A 38 26.09 -14.07 7.73
CA GLY A 38 26.17 -14.77 6.45
C GLY A 38 25.72 -13.94 5.24
N LYS A 39 25.66 -12.60 5.36
CA LYS A 39 25.27 -11.73 4.24
C LYS A 39 26.47 -11.13 3.53
N TYR A 40 26.42 -11.19 2.20
CA TYR A 40 27.42 -10.61 1.31
C TYR A 40 27.24 -9.09 1.14
N PHE A 41 28.34 -8.36 1.11
CA PHE A 41 28.41 -6.91 0.89
C PHE A 41 29.73 -6.52 0.23
N ILE A 42 29.80 -5.32 -0.34
CA ILE A 42 31.04 -4.67 -0.79
C ILE A 42 31.24 -3.37 0.01
N GLU A 43 32.47 -2.89 0.10
CA GLU A 43 32.79 -1.58 0.70
C GLU A 43 33.14 -0.60 -0.41
N VAL A 44 32.33 0.44 -0.54
CA VAL A 44 32.46 1.52 -1.54
C VAL A 44 32.55 2.83 -0.76
N ASP A 45 33.68 3.53 -0.86
CA ASP A 45 33.91 4.81 -0.18
C ASP A 45 33.65 4.78 1.34
N GLY A 46 34.01 3.68 2.00
CA GLY A 46 33.78 3.48 3.43
C GLY A 46 32.34 3.10 3.81
N GLU A 47 31.42 2.99 2.85
CA GLU A 47 30.06 2.52 3.08
C GLU A 47 29.87 1.05 2.65
N ARG A 48 29.20 0.26 3.50
CA ARG A 48 28.81 -1.11 3.16
C ARG A 48 27.60 -1.13 2.24
N LYS A 49 27.77 -1.67 1.02
CA LYS A 49 26.68 -1.94 0.08
C LYS A 49 26.39 -3.44 0.03
N TYR A 50 25.21 -3.85 0.52
CA TYR A 50 24.83 -5.27 0.58
C TYR A 50 24.48 -5.82 -0.81
N LEU A 51 24.75 -7.11 -1.02
CA LEU A 51 24.50 -7.83 -2.27
C LEU A 51 23.26 -8.73 -2.18
N ASP A 52 22.57 -8.91 -3.31
CA ASP A 52 21.49 -9.86 -3.46
C ASP A 52 22.01 -11.30 -3.63
N LYS A 53 21.09 -12.25 -3.80
CA LYS A 53 21.43 -13.67 -4.02
C LYS A 53 22.25 -13.94 -5.28
N ASN A 54 22.25 -13.00 -6.23
CA ASN A 54 22.96 -13.10 -7.51
C ASN A 54 24.30 -12.34 -7.48
N GLY A 55 24.71 -11.81 -6.32
CA GLY A 55 25.97 -11.08 -6.16
C GLY A 55 25.93 -9.62 -6.62
N LYS A 56 24.74 -9.05 -6.89
CA LYS A 56 24.60 -7.65 -7.32
C LYS A 56 24.22 -6.74 -6.14
N VAL A 57 24.73 -5.51 -6.12
CA VAL A 57 24.37 -4.52 -5.10
C VAL A 57 22.86 -4.29 -5.04
N ILE A 58 22.28 -4.47 -3.85
CA ILE A 58 20.85 -4.26 -3.60
C ILE A 58 20.55 -2.75 -3.63
N ASN A 59 19.49 -2.36 -4.33
CA ASN A 59 19.05 -0.96 -4.35
C ASN A 59 18.66 -0.40 -2.96
N LYS A 60 18.12 -1.25 -2.08
CA LYS A 60 17.73 -0.87 -0.71
C LYS A 60 18.80 -1.28 0.30
N GLN A 61 19.60 -0.32 0.72
CA GLN A 61 20.63 -0.51 1.74
C GLN A 61 20.03 -0.57 3.15
N ARG A 62 20.68 -1.28 4.06
CA ARG A 62 20.24 -1.43 5.45
C ARG A 62 20.28 -0.05 6.14
N GLY A 63 19.23 0.28 6.90
CA GLY A 63 19.10 1.59 7.56
C GLY A 63 18.37 2.65 6.73
N THR A 64 18.20 2.46 5.42
CA THR A 64 17.36 3.36 4.62
C THR A 64 15.89 3.17 4.97
N LYS A 65 15.27 4.21 5.55
CA LYS A 65 13.82 4.24 5.77
C LYS A 65 13.15 4.35 4.40
N SER A 66 12.24 3.42 4.10
CA SER A 66 11.36 3.61 2.96
C SER A 66 10.49 4.83 3.22
N ILE A 67 10.34 5.69 2.22
CA ILE A 67 9.36 6.76 2.25
C ILE A 67 7.99 6.13 2.49
N LYS A 68 7.33 6.61 3.55
CA LYS A 68 6.06 6.06 4.04
C LYS A 68 4.84 6.89 3.60
N THR A 69 5.04 7.88 2.72
CA THR A 69 3.98 8.75 2.21
C THR A 69 2.96 7.95 1.41
N ALA A 70 1.72 8.44 1.44
CA ALA A 70 0.63 7.96 0.62
C ALA A 70 0.02 9.17 -0.09
N ILE A 71 -0.52 8.97 -1.30
CA ILE A 71 -1.32 9.99 -1.97
C ILE A 71 -2.77 9.74 -1.57
N GLU A 72 -3.31 10.58 -0.70
CA GLU A 72 -4.56 10.32 0.03
C GLU A 72 -5.75 11.15 -0.50
N ASN A 73 -5.60 11.81 -1.64
CA ASN A 73 -6.66 12.60 -2.26
C ASN A 73 -6.60 12.55 -3.79
N PHE A 74 -7.74 12.74 -4.44
CA PHE A 74 -7.85 12.69 -5.89
C PHE A 74 -7.21 13.91 -6.59
N GLU A 75 -7.10 15.05 -5.91
CA GLU A 75 -6.52 16.27 -6.47
C GLU A 75 -5.02 16.09 -6.76
N ASP A 76 -4.27 15.54 -5.81
CA ASP A 76 -2.86 15.22 -5.98
C ASP A 76 -2.67 14.11 -7.02
N MET A 77 -3.54 13.09 -7.05
CA MET A 77 -3.49 12.08 -8.12
C MET A 77 -3.67 12.71 -9.50
N LYS A 78 -4.59 13.67 -9.62
CA LYS A 78 -4.86 14.42 -10.85
C LYS A 78 -3.65 15.27 -11.26
N LYS A 79 -2.99 15.97 -10.34
CA LYS A 79 -1.76 16.72 -10.64
C LYS A 79 -0.67 15.83 -11.26
N ILE A 80 -0.42 14.67 -10.65
CA ILE A 80 0.55 13.69 -11.19
C ILE A 80 0.12 13.15 -12.55
N GLN A 81 -1.16 12.84 -12.72
CA GLN A 81 -1.69 12.36 -13.98
C GLN A 81 -1.56 13.40 -15.10
N ASN A 82 -1.93 14.66 -14.82
CA ASN A 82 -1.81 15.79 -15.73
C ASN A 82 -0.36 16.01 -16.15
N TYR A 83 0.59 15.94 -15.22
CA TYR A 83 2.02 16.03 -15.55
C TYR A 83 2.40 15.03 -16.66
N PHE A 84 2.00 13.77 -16.54
CA PHE A 84 2.31 12.76 -17.56
C PHE A 84 1.61 13.04 -18.89
N ILE A 85 0.36 13.51 -18.86
CA ILE A 85 -0.41 13.86 -20.07
C ILE A 85 0.25 15.04 -20.81
N GLU A 86 0.53 16.13 -20.10
CA GLU A 86 1.10 17.37 -20.66
C GLU A 86 2.48 17.14 -21.30
N HIS A 87 3.24 16.17 -20.78
CA HIS A 87 4.55 15.80 -21.32
C HIS A 87 4.50 14.63 -22.32
N ASN A 88 3.31 14.20 -22.77
CA ASN A 88 3.10 13.07 -23.67
C ASN A 88 3.74 11.76 -23.18
N GLN A 89 3.81 11.56 -21.86
CA GLN A 89 4.39 10.40 -21.21
C GLN A 89 3.34 9.30 -20.97
N TRP A 90 2.71 8.84 -22.06
CA TRP A 90 1.55 7.93 -22.02
C TRP A 90 1.80 6.61 -21.28
N ASN A 91 2.99 6.03 -21.42
CA ASN A 91 3.37 4.82 -20.68
C ASN A 91 3.34 5.04 -19.15
N PHE A 92 3.86 6.17 -18.68
CA PHE A 92 3.90 6.47 -17.25
C PHE A 92 2.51 6.87 -16.74
N TYR A 93 1.71 7.58 -17.55
CA TYR A 93 0.28 7.82 -17.30
C TYR A 93 -0.49 6.52 -17.06
N LEU A 94 -0.36 5.55 -17.96
CA LEU A 94 -1.09 4.28 -17.85
C LEU A 94 -0.59 3.47 -16.65
N LEU A 95 0.73 3.40 -16.45
CA LEU A 95 1.33 2.66 -15.33
C LEU A 95 0.92 3.27 -13.98
N PHE A 96 0.90 4.60 -13.89
CA PHE A 96 0.40 5.33 -12.72
C PHE A 96 -1.06 5.01 -12.45
N THR A 97 -1.91 5.08 -13.47
CA THR A 97 -3.35 4.86 -13.32
C THR A 97 -3.65 3.41 -12.91
N LEU A 98 -2.98 2.42 -13.50
CA LEU A 98 -3.08 1.03 -13.07
C LEU A 98 -2.60 0.84 -11.62
N ASN A 99 -1.47 1.45 -11.26
CA ASN A 99 -0.92 1.34 -9.90
C ASN A 99 -1.85 1.96 -8.85
N ALA A 100 -2.47 3.10 -9.16
CA ALA A 100 -3.46 3.76 -8.32
C ALA A 100 -4.77 2.97 -8.18
N ASN A 101 -5.21 2.27 -9.23
CA ASN A 101 -6.51 1.58 -9.26
C ASN A 101 -6.47 0.10 -8.84
N THR A 102 -5.29 -0.53 -8.88
CA THR A 102 -5.15 -1.96 -8.56
C THR A 102 -4.29 -2.21 -7.32
N GLY A 103 -3.58 -1.17 -6.87
CA GLY A 103 -2.57 -1.24 -5.83
C GLY A 103 -1.47 -2.25 -6.11
N ARG A 104 -1.27 -2.73 -7.35
CA ARG A 104 -0.24 -3.76 -7.64
C ARG A 104 1.17 -3.19 -7.56
N ARG A 105 2.17 -4.04 -7.30
CA ARG A 105 3.57 -3.61 -7.32
C ARG A 105 3.98 -3.36 -8.77
N ILE A 106 4.94 -2.46 -8.96
CA ILE A 106 5.44 -2.10 -10.29
C ILE A 106 6.05 -3.32 -10.99
N SER A 107 6.68 -4.21 -10.23
CA SER A 107 7.18 -5.50 -10.73
C SER A 107 6.09 -6.35 -11.37
N ASP A 108 4.87 -6.33 -10.84
CA ASP A 108 3.74 -7.10 -11.36
C ASP A 108 3.12 -6.38 -12.57
N LEU A 109 3.00 -5.06 -12.52
CA LEU A 109 2.43 -4.24 -13.61
C LEU A 109 3.29 -4.26 -14.88
N ARG A 110 4.61 -4.13 -14.75
CA ARG A 110 5.53 -4.02 -15.90
C ARG A 110 5.61 -5.30 -16.74
N GLN A 111 5.19 -6.44 -16.19
CA GLN A 111 5.16 -7.74 -16.86
C GLN A 111 3.84 -8.01 -17.58
N ALA A 112 2.88 -7.08 -17.51
CA ALA A 112 1.60 -7.22 -18.19
C ALA A 112 1.77 -7.17 -19.71
N LEU A 113 1.14 -8.11 -20.39
CA LEU A 113 1.02 -8.17 -21.84
C LEU A 113 -0.32 -7.60 -22.29
N TRP A 114 -0.42 -7.19 -23.55
CA TRP A 114 -1.70 -6.78 -24.12
C TRP A 114 -2.75 -7.90 -24.02
N SER A 115 -2.33 -9.16 -24.20
CA SER A 115 -3.16 -10.35 -24.05
C SER A 115 -3.69 -10.59 -22.64
N ASP A 116 -3.18 -9.92 -21.60
CA ASP A 116 -3.75 -10.00 -20.26
C ASP A 116 -5.03 -9.17 -20.09
N PHE A 117 -5.13 -8.07 -20.83
CA PHE A 117 -6.23 -7.09 -20.72
C PHE A 117 -7.18 -7.11 -21.91
N PHE A 118 -6.76 -7.64 -23.06
CA PHE A 118 -7.53 -7.62 -24.29
C PHE A 118 -7.70 -9.01 -24.88
N TYR A 119 -8.79 -9.20 -25.62
CA TYR A 119 -8.94 -10.30 -26.57
C TYR A 119 -8.28 -9.94 -27.90
N LYS A 120 -7.99 -10.93 -28.75
CA LYS A 120 -7.34 -10.70 -30.06
C LYS A 120 -8.12 -9.76 -30.99
N ASN A 121 -9.44 -9.64 -30.81
CA ASN A 121 -10.27 -8.70 -31.56
C ASN A 121 -10.20 -7.25 -31.03
N GLY A 122 -9.34 -6.97 -30.05
CA GLY A 122 -9.16 -5.65 -29.45
C GLY A 122 -10.18 -5.29 -28.37
N SER A 123 -11.17 -6.15 -28.09
CA SER A 123 -12.11 -5.92 -27.00
C SER A 123 -11.45 -6.15 -25.64
N MET A 124 -11.76 -5.30 -24.66
CA MET A 124 -11.18 -5.39 -23.33
C MET A 124 -11.83 -6.50 -22.49
N LYS A 125 -11.01 -7.19 -21.70
CA LYS A 125 -11.45 -8.19 -20.73
C LYS A 125 -12.01 -7.52 -19.48
N LYS A 126 -13.01 -8.16 -18.88
CA LYS A 126 -13.62 -7.71 -17.62
C LYS A 126 -12.70 -7.92 -16.41
N PHE A 127 -11.82 -8.92 -16.49
CA PHE A 127 -10.94 -9.33 -15.40
C PHE A 127 -9.50 -9.49 -15.90
N TRP A 128 -8.55 -9.14 -15.03
CA TRP A 128 -7.13 -9.31 -15.24
C TRP A 128 -6.57 -10.33 -14.25
N ASN A 129 -6.00 -11.41 -14.79
CA ASN A 129 -5.31 -12.45 -14.02
C ASN A 129 -3.83 -12.12 -13.93
N ILE A 130 -3.33 -11.85 -12.72
CA ILE A 130 -1.91 -11.52 -12.51
C ILE A 130 -1.04 -12.72 -12.84
N LYS A 131 0.01 -12.48 -13.63
CA LYS A 131 1.02 -13.48 -13.99
C LYS A 131 2.39 -13.07 -13.48
N LYS A 132 3.22 -14.08 -13.22
CA LYS A 132 4.66 -13.97 -12.95
C LYS A 132 5.42 -14.88 -13.90
N LEU A 133 6.71 -14.63 -14.04
CA LEU A 133 7.64 -15.56 -14.68
C LEU A 133 8.14 -16.60 -13.66
N ASP A 134 8.18 -17.86 -14.06
CA ASP A 134 8.85 -18.93 -13.31
C ASP A 134 10.34 -19.04 -13.68
N GLU A 135 10.99 -20.15 -13.31
CA GLU A 135 12.43 -20.36 -13.52
C GLU A 135 12.79 -20.58 -15.00
N ASP A 136 11.82 -20.97 -15.82
CA ASP A 136 11.95 -21.25 -17.26
C ASP A 136 11.38 -20.12 -18.13
N ASP A 137 11.24 -18.92 -17.56
CA ASP A 137 10.63 -17.73 -18.17
C ASP A 137 9.20 -17.96 -18.69
N GLN A 138 8.47 -18.93 -18.12
CA GLN A 138 7.07 -19.18 -18.46
C GLN A 138 6.13 -18.33 -17.61
N ARG A 139 5.05 -17.83 -18.24
CA ARG A 139 4.05 -17.00 -17.57
C ARG A 139 3.03 -17.86 -16.84
N ILE A 140 3.12 -17.91 -15.52
CA ILE A 140 2.20 -18.65 -14.65
C ILE A 140 1.37 -17.71 -13.76
N PRO A 141 0.17 -18.11 -13.29
CA PRO A 141 -0.61 -17.32 -12.33
C PRO A 141 0.19 -16.99 -11.05
N GLY A 142 0.11 -15.73 -10.61
CA GLY A 142 0.68 -15.30 -9.34
C GLY A 142 1.40 -13.95 -9.40
N GLU A 143 1.51 -13.30 -8.23
CA GLU A 143 2.38 -12.12 -8.06
C GLU A 143 3.86 -12.53 -8.04
N GLN A 144 4.74 -11.68 -8.59
CA GLN A 144 6.17 -11.95 -8.67
C GLN A 144 6.80 -12.22 -7.31
N LYS A 145 6.41 -11.44 -6.30
CA LYS A 145 7.03 -11.47 -4.97
C LYS A 145 6.52 -12.61 -4.09
N THR A 146 5.23 -12.93 -4.18
CA THR A 146 4.55 -13.79 -3.21
C THR A 146 4.11 -15.12 -3.81
N GLY A 147 4.02 -15.22 -5.14
CA GLY A 147 3.45 -16.37 -5.83
C GLY A 147 1.92 -16.50 -5.69
N LYS A 148 1.27 -15.63 -4.91
CA LYS A 148 -0.18 -15.70 -4.68
C LYS A 148 -0.93 -15.25 -5.93
N SER A 149 -1.89 -16.06 -6.36
CA SER A 149 -2.77 -15.74 -7.49
C SER A 149 -3.80 -14.70 -7.10
N LYS A 150 -4.13 -13.82 -8.03
CA LYS A 150 -5.24 -12.87 -7.89
C LYS A 150 -5.81 -12.54 -9.27
N GLU A 151 -7.13 -12.56 -9.34
CA GLU A 151 -7.89 -11.98 -10.43
C GLU A 151 -8.44 -10.64 -9.98
N LEU A 152 -8.29 -9.60 -10.81
CA LEU A 152 -8.72 -8.25 -10.51
C LEU A 152 -9.79 -7.81 -11.50
N PHE A 153 -10.84 -7.16 -11.01
CA PHE A 153 -11.83 -6.51 -11.85
C PHE A 153 -11.20 -5.28 -12.54
N VAL A 154 -11.39 -5.16 -13.85
CA VAL A 154 -10.92 -4.02 -14.65
C VAL A 154 -11.96 -2.90 -14.51
N ASN A 155 -11.73 -2.02 -13.53
CA ASN A 155 -12.67 -0.94 -13.21
C ASN A 155 -12.76 0.15 -14.31
N ILE A 156 -13.75 1.02 -14.21
CA ILE A 156 -14.02 2.07 -15.22
C ILE A 156 -12.82 3.00 -15.45
N ALA A 157 -12.06 3.36 -14.42
CA ALA A 157 -10.89 4.22 -14.56
C ALA A 157 -9.75 3.52 -15.30
N VAL A 158 -9.57 2.20 -15.11
CA VAL A 158 -8.62 1.40 -15.87
C VAL A 158 -9.04 1.29 -17.34
N GLN A 159 -10.32 1.02 -17.60
CA GLN A 159 -10.85 0.95 -18.96
C GLN A 159 -10.60 2.27 -19.71
N GLU A 160 -10.91 3.38 -19.05
CA GLU A 160 -10.73 4.73 -19.58
C GLU A 160 -9.25 5.07 -19.80
N ALA A 161 -8.37 4.66 -18.87
CA ALA A 161 -6.94 4.88 -19.01
C ALA A 161 -6.37 4.19 -20.26
N PHE A 162 -6.78 2.95 -20.51
CA PHE A 162 -6.38 2.24 -21.73
C PHE A 162 -6.95 2.90 -22.99
N ARG A 163 -8.19 3.38 -22.97
CA ARG A 163 -8.80 4.11 -24.09
C ARG A 163 -7.97 5.35 -24.42
N ILE A 164 -7.70 6.20 -23.43
CA ILE A 164 -6.88 7.42 -23.59
C ILE A 164 -5.48 7.07 -24.08
N PHE A 165 -4.84 6.03 -23.54
CA PHE A 165 -3.53 5.57 -23.99
C PHE A 165 -3.53 5.20 -25.47
N LEU A 166 -4.44 4.32 -25.90
CA LEU A 166 -4.53 3.85 -27.30
C LEU A 166 -4.99 4.96 -28.26
N GLU A 167 -5.69 5.97 -27.75
CA GLU A 167 -6.06 7.15 -28.53
C GLU A 167 -4.87 8.04 -28.87
N ASN A 168 -3.89 8.13 -27.97
CA ASN A 168 -2.73 9.00 -28.15
C ASN A 168 -1.48 8.25 -28.66
N GLU A 169 -1.41 6.94 -28.46
CA GLU A 169 -0.29 6.11 -28.88
C GLU A 169 -0.70 5.14 -29.99
N LYS A 170 -0.67 5.65 -31.23
CA LYS A 170 -1.13 4.93 -32.43
C LYS A 170 -0.18 3.85 -32.94
N SER A 171 0.96 3.66 -32.29
CA SER A 171 1.95 2.65 -32.70
C SER A 171 1.55 1.21 -32.35
N ILE A 172 0.51 1.01 -31.53
CA ILE A 172 0.09 -0.31 -31.07
C ILE A 172 -0.85 -0.97 -32.10
N ASN A 173 -0.49 -2.18 -32.52
CA ASN A 173 -1.32 -2.99 -33.39
C ASN A 173 -1.54 -4.38 -32.79
N PHE A 174 -2.75 -4.66 -32.29
CA PHE A 174 -3.10 -5.94 -31.67
C PHE A 174 -2.93 -7.17 -32.57
N LYS A 175 -2.76 -7.03 -33.89
CA LYS A 175 -2.40 -8.17 -34.74
C LYS A 175 -0.96 -8.64 -34.48
N TYR A 176 -0.06 -7.71 -34.18
CA TYR A 176 1.38 -7.95 -34.06
C TYR A 176 1.87 -7.85 -32.61
N ASP A 177 1.28 -6.95 -31.81
CA ASP A 177 1.69 -6.66 -30.44
C ASP A 177 0.91 -7.43 -29.37
N TYR A 178 -0.02 -8.33 -29.74
CA TYR A 178 -0.93 -8.96 -28.77
C TYR A 178 -0.21 -9.64 -27.59
N ASP A 179 0.88 -10.35 -27.88
CA ASP A 179 1.66 -11.08 -26.88
C ASP A 179 2.89 -10.29 -26.40
N GLU A 180 2.96 -9.00 -26.73
CA GLU A 180 4.04 -8.11 -26.34
C GLU A 180 3.75 -7.40 -25.00
N PRO A 181 4.79 -7.00 -24.25
CA PRO A 181 4.62 -6.20 -23.04
C PRO A 181 3.98 -4.84 -23.33
N ILE A 182 3.03 -4.44 -22.48
CA ILE A 182 2.34 -3.13 -22.57
C ILE A 182 3.36 -2.00 -22.38
N PHE A 183 4.23 -2.14 -21.38
CA PHE A 183 5.11 -1.06 -20.93
C PHE A 183 6.48 -1.08 -21.60
N LYS A 184 6.52 -1.26 -22.92
CA LYS A 184 7.73 -1.03 -23.73
C LYS A 184 7.94 0.46 -23.94
N GLN A 185 9.18 0.93 -23.88
CA GLN A 185 9.51 2.27 -24.32
C GLN A 185 9.26 2.38 -25.82
N LEU A 186 8.38 3.30 -26.20
CA LEU A 186 7.95 3.45 -27.60
C LEU A 186 8.83 4.44 -28.36
N HIS A 187 9.48 5.35 -27.63
CA HIS A 187 10.29 6.44 -28.15
C HIS A 187 11.67 6.52 -27.46
N GLY A 188 12.63 7.19 -28.09
CA GLY A 188 13.96 7.47 -27.54
C GLY A 188 14.98 6.32 -27.63
N THR A 189 16.12 6.48 -26.96
CA THR A 189 17.33 5.63 -27.06
C THR A 189 17.14 4.19 -26.59
N HIS A 190 16.08 3.92 -25.83
CA HIS A 190 15.77 2.59 -25.27
C HIS A 190 14.50 1.98 -25.88
N ARG A 191 14.11 2.44 -27.07
CA ARG A 191 12.94 1.94 -27.80
C ARG A 191 12.91 0.41 -27.86
N GLY A 192 11.74 -0.18 -27.61
CA GLY A 192 11.48 -1.62 -27.58
C GLY A 192 11.79 -2.29 -26.23
N LYS A 193 12.53 -1.66 -25.33
CA LYS A 193 12.82 -2.23 -24.00
C LYS A 193 11.67 -1.99 -23.03
N VAL A 194 11.36 -2.97 -22.18
CA VAL A 194 10.39 -2.80 -21.08
C VAL A 194 10.91 -1.77 -20.08
N ILE A 195 10.02 -0.87 -19.66
CA ILE A 195 10.32 0.15 -18.65
C ILE A 195 10.82 -0.53 -17.37
N SER A 196 11.98 -0.08 -16.89
CA SER A 196 12.54 -0.56 -15.64
C SER A 196 11.82 0.07 -14.43
N GLU A 197 11.84 -0.64 -13.29
CA GLU A 197 11.29 -0.10 -12.04
C GLU A 197 11.95 1.24 -11.66
N GLU A 198 13.25 1.35 -11.93
CA GLU A 198 14.03 2.56 -11.70
C GLU A 198 13.63 3.70 -12.65
N GLY A 199 13.35 3.39 -13.92
CA GLY A 199 12.85 4.35 -14.89
C GLY A 199 11.50 4.94 -14.45
N TYR A 200 10.56 4.07 -14.03
CA TYR A 200 9.29 4.54 -13.48
C TYR A 200 9.46 5.31 -12.17
N ARG A 201 10.37 4.88 -11.27
CA ARG A 201 10.67 5.61 -10.03
C ARG A 201 11.13 7.03 -10.31
N LYS A 202 12.06 7.21 -11.26
CA LYS A 202 12.55 8.55 -11.67
C LYS A 202 11.43 9.40 -12.27
N ALA A 203 10.60 8.83 -13.14
CA ALA A 203 9.46 9.53 -13.72
C ALA A 203 8.46 9.99 -12.65
N LEU A 204 8.15 9.13 -11.67
CA LEU A 204 7.28 9.49 -10.54
C LEU A 204 7.86 10.59 -9.66
N ILE A 205 9.16 10.57 -9.37
CA ILE A 205 9.79 11.62 -8.57
C ILE A 205 9.67 12.95 -9.29
N LYS A 206 9.93 12.96 -10.60
CA LYS A 206 9.83 14.17 -11.42
C LYS A 206 8.39 14.71 -11.45
N ALA A 207 7.41 13.83 -11.69
CA ALA A 207 6.00 14.21 -11.64
C ALA A 207 5.58 14.70 -10.25
N GLY A 208 6.16 14.12 -9.20
CA GLY A 208 5.92 14.46 -7.80
C GLY A 208 6.45 15.82 -7.36
N GLU A 209 7.29 16.49 -8.14
CA GLU A 209 7.81 17.83 -7.81
C GLU A 209 6.70 18.88 -7.69
N CYS A 210 5.50 18.62 -8.23
CA CYS A 210 4.33 19.50 -8.08
C CYS A 210 3.58 19.31 -6.74
N LEU A 211 4.05 18.41 -5.87
CA LEU A 211 3.46 18.12 -4.56
C LEU A 211 4.40 18.59 -3.44
N ASP A 212 3.82 18.88 -2.27
CA ASP A 212 4.58 19.31 -1.08
C ASP A 212 5.29 18.15 -0.36
N TYR A 213 5.25 16.93 -0.91
CA TYR A 213 5.82 15.74 -0.30
C TYR A 213 6.33 14.75 -1.36
N GLU A 214 7.37 14.00 -0.99
CA GLU A 214 7.93 12.99 -1.89
C GLU A 214 6.99 11.79 -2.08
N ILE A 215 6.83 11.38 -3.34
CA ILE A 215 6.09 10.18 -3.71
C ILE A 215 7.01 9.11 -4.30
N ARG A 216 6.64 7.85 -4.08
CA ARG A 216 7.23 6.67 -4.73
C ARG A 216 6.12 5.73 -5.17
N SER A 217 6.46 4.66 -5.89
CA SER A 217 5.48 3.65 -6.33
C SER A 217 4.62 3.06 -5.21
N HIS A 218 5.17 2.94 -4.00
CA HIS A 218 4.40 2.47 -2.85
C HIS A 218 3.38 3.49 -2.32
N SER A 219 3.56 4.78 -2.60
CA SER A 219 2.66 5.85 -2.19
C SER A 219 1.27 5.67 -2.79
N MET A 220 1.18 5.22 -4.05
CA MET A 220 -0.10 4.93 -4.71
C MET A 220 -0.83 3.76 -4.06
N ARG A 221 -0.14 2.64 -3.85
CA ARG A 221 -0.74 1.47 -3.18
C ARG A 221 -1.15 1.81 -1.75
N ARG A 222 -0.42 2.66 -1.02
CA ARG A 222 -0.85 3.08 0.32
C ARG A 222 -2.10 3.97 0.25
N GLY A 223 -2.09 4.93 -0.66
CA GLY A 223 -3.17 5.87 -0.92
C GLY A 223 -4.47 5.15 -1.26
N MET A 224 -4.44 4.28 -2.28
CA MET A 224 -5.57 3.46 -2.69
C MET A 224 -6.18 2.68 -1.51
N GLY A 225 -5.33 2.10 -0.65
CA GLY A 225 -5.82 1.32 0.48
C GLY A 225 -6.52 2.16 1.54
N LYS A 226 -5.96 3.33 1.86
CA LYS A 226 -6.58 4.28 2.80
C LYS A 226 -7.89 4.83 2.25
N MET A 227 -7.87 5.34 1.03
CA MET A 227 -9.05 5.91 0.37
C MET A 227 -10.14 4.87 0.17
N LEU A 228 -9.79 3.59 -0.08
CA LEU A 228 -10.79 2.52 -0.16
C LEU A 228 -11.55 2.34 1.16
N LEU A 229 -10.86 2.39 2.30
CA LEU A 229 -11.52 2.33 3.61
C LEU A 229 -12.36 3.59 3.88
N GLU A 230 -11.85 4.76 3.49
CA GLU A 230 -12.57 6.04 3.64
C GLU A 230 -13.84 6.11 2.77
N LEU A 231 -13.84 5.48 1.60
CA LEU A 231 -15.00 5.37 0.72
C LEU A 231 -16.05 4.36 1.23
N HIS A 232 -15.69 3.49 2.17
CA HIS A 232 -16.58 2.50 2.77
C HIS A 232 -16.61 2.67 4.30
N PRO A 233 -17.02 3.85 4.80
CA PRO A 233 -17.06 4.11 6.22
C PRO A 233 -18.08 3.18 6.89
N ASN A 234 -17.72 2.65 8.06
CA ASN A 234 -18.55 1.72 8.84
C ASN A 234 -18.88 0.38 8.15
N ASP A 235 -18.18 0.02 7.08
CA ASP A 235 -18.28 -1.31 6.50
C ASP A 235 -17.37 -2.30 7.26
N PRO A 236 -17.92 -3.23 8.05
CA PRO A 236 -17.12 -4.18 8.83
C PRO A 236 -16.30 -5.15 7.97
N VAL A 237 -16.66 -5.34 6.69
CA VAL A 237 -15.92 -6.25 5.79
C VAL A 237 -14.90 -5.53 4.91
N ALA A 238 -14.93 -4.20 4.81
CA ALA A 238 -14.04 -3.43 3.92
C ALA A 238 -12.56 -3.74 4.14
N LYS A 239 -12.13 -3.87 5.41
CA LYS A 239 -10.73 -4.20 5.75
C LYS A 239 -10.34 -5.62 5.34
N SER A 240 -11.26 -6.57 5.50
CA SER A 240 -11.08 -7.96 5.05
C SER A 240 -10.99 -8.04 3.52
N VAL A 241 -11.87 -7.32 2.81
CA VAL A 241 -11.83 -7.20 1.34
C VAL A 241 -10.52 -6.54 0.88
N LEU A 242 -10.04 -5.52 1.59
CA LEU A 242 -8.75 -4.89 1.28
C LEU A 242 -7.57 -5.84 1.50
N MET A 243 -7.60 -6.67 2.56
CA MET A 243 -6.61 -7.71 2.80
C MET A 243 -6.57 -8.71 1.64
N GLU A 244 -7.74 -9.17 1.21
CA GLU A 244 -7.91 -10.05 0.05
C GLU A 244 -7.37 -9.39 -1.22
N LEU A 245 -7.74 -8.13 -1.47
CA LEU A 245 -7.25 -7.36 -2.61
C LEU A 245 -5.73 -7.28 -2.61
N TYR A 246 -5.11 -7.10 -1.44
CA TYR A 246 -3.67 -7.01 -1.25
C TYR A 246 -2.93 -8.33 -1.13
N ASN A 247 -3.63 -9.46 -1.10
CA ASN A 247 -3.06 -10.79 -0.82
C ASN A 247 -2.31 -10.84 0.53
N HIS A 248 -2.74 -10.03 1.50
CA HIS A 248 -2.19 -10.01 2.85
C HIS A 248 -2.86 -11.11 3.69
N SER A 249 -2.06 -11.95 4.36
CA SER A 249 -2.60 -13.04 5.19
C SER A 249 -2.90 -12.62 6.63
N SER A 250 -2.76 -11.33 6.98
CA SER A 250 -3.15 -10.83 8.29
C SER A 250 -3.46 -9.35 8.26
N GLU A 251 -4.34 -8.93 9.16
CA GLU A 251 -4.71 -7.53 9.34
C GLU A 251 -3.49 -6.69 9.73
N LYS A 252 -2.62 -7.23 10.61
CA LYS A 252 -1.35 -6.61 11.00
C LYS A 252 -0.49 -6.20 9.79
N MET A 253 -0.48 -7.00 8.72
CA MET A 253 0.24 -6.64 7.49
C MET A 253 -0.40 -5.46 6.78
N THR A 254 -1.72 -5.42 6.69
CA THR A 254 -2.48 -4.29 6.13
C THR A 254 -2.28 -3.03 6.97
N ASN A 255 -2.42 -3.08 8.29
CA ASN A 255 -2.28 -1.92 9.19
C ASN A 255 -0.87 -1.32 9.11
N LYS A 256 0.15 -2.19 9.09
CA LYS A 256 1.53 -1.77 8.89
C LYS A 256 1.76 -1.15 7.51
N TYR A 257 1.07 -1.65 6.49
CA TYR A 257 1.16 -1.13 5.14
C TYR A 257 0.52 0.26 5.03
N LEU A 258 -0.70 0.43 5.56
CA LEU A 258 -1.45 1.69 5.59
C LEU A 258 -0.84 2.73 6.55
N GLY A 259 -0.03 2.30 7.51
CA GLY A 259 0.59 3.19 8.50
C GLY A 259 -0.25 3.41 9.76
N GLU A 260 -1.40 2.74 9.89
CA GLU A 260 -2.28 2.79 11.07
C GLU A 260 -1.55 2.41 12.35
N THR A 261 -0.70 1.38 12.30
CA THR A 261 0.05 0.91 13.47
C THR A 261 0.91 2.02 14.07
N ALA A 262 1.63 2.77 13.23
CA ALA A 262 2.50 3.84 13.71
C ALA A 262 1.69 5.03 14.26
N LYS A 263 0.52 5.32 13.67
CA LYS A 263 -0.40 6.35 14.16
C LYS A 263 -0.91 6.00 15.56
N LEU A 264 -1.41 4.78 15.74
CA LEU A 264 -1.91 4.29 17.02
C LEU A 264 -0.81 4.19 18.08
N GLU A 265 0.40 3.76 17.70
CA GLU A 265 1.55 3.76 18.62
C GLU A 265 1.84 5.16 19.16
N MET A 266 1.79 6.19 18.31
CA MET A 266 1.99 7.59 18.75
C MET A 266 0.85 8.06 19.66
N GLU A 267 -0.40 7.81 19.26
CA GLU A 267 -1.60 8.19 20.03
C GLU A 267 -1.59 7.53 21.43
N TYR A 268 -1.32 6.23 21.51
CA TYR A 268 -1.28 5.51 22.79
C TYR A 268 -0.16 5.99 23.71
N LEU A 269 1.00 6.33 23.14
CA LEU A 269 2.10 6.90 23.91
C LEU A 269 1.80 8.34 24.37
N ASP A 270 1.11 9.12 23.55
CA ASP A 270 0.69 10.48 23.90
C ASP A 270 -0.38 10.46 25.00
N ASP A 271 -1.42 9.63 24.86
CA ASP A 271 -2.46 9.41 25.87
C ASP A 271 -1.86 8.98 27.23
N TYR A 272 -0.91 8.03 27.19
CA TYR A 272 -0.17 7.61 28.37
C TYR A 272 0.64 8.77 28.96
N GLY A 273 1.38 9.49 28.12
CA GLY A 273 2.23 10.61 28.53
C GLY A 273 1.43 11.75 29.17
N GLN A 274 0.28 12.10 28.62
CA GLN A 274 -0.61 13.13 29.16
C GLN A 274 -1.12 12.75 30.55
N LYS A 275 -1.57 11.49 30.74
CA LYS A 275 -2.02 11.00 32.05
C LYS A 275 -0.87 10.95 33.06
N TYR A 276 0.30 10.47 32.63
CA TYR A 276 1.49 10.43 33.46
C TYR A 276 1.89 11.84 33.91
N LYS A 277 1.93 12.81 32.99
CA LYS A 277 2.24 14.20 33.30
C LYS A 277 1.29 14.76 34.37
N LYS A 278 -0.03 14.67 34.14
CA LYS A 278 -1.03 15.19 35.07
C LYS A 278 -0.91 14.57 36.47
N TYR A 279 -0.88 13.24 36.54
CA TYR A 279 -0.89 12.55 37.84
C TYR A 279 0.46 12.57 38.54
N VAL A 280 1.52 12.17 37.84
CA VAL A 280 2.83 11.93 38.45
C VAL A 280 3.66 13.19 38.53
N MET A 281 3.58 14.07 37.53
CA MET A 281 4.44 15.27 37.47
C MET A 281 3.76 16.50 38.07
N ASP A 282 2.49 16.71 37.74
CA ASP A 282 1.75 17.91 38.16
C ASP A 282 0.96 17.69 39.48
N GLY A 283 0.83 16.43 39.93
CA GLY A 283 0.14 16.07 41.17
C GLY A 283 -1.39 16.17 41.11
N GLU A 284 -1.97 16.21 39.92
CA GLU A 284 -3.42 16.23 39.71
C GLU A 284 -4.03 14.84 39.94
N GLU A 285 -5.19 14.73 40.58
CA GLU A 285 -5.90 13.44 40.62
C GLU A 285 -6.46 13.10 39.23
N VAL A 286 -6.06 11.93 38.70
CA VAL A 286 -6.56 11.39 37.44
C VAL A 286 -7.24 10.07 37.75
N PRO A 287 -8.53 9.86 37.38
CA PRO A 287 -9.18 8.58 37.60
C PRO A 287 -8.44 7.47 36.83
N PHE A 288 -7.79 6.56 37.57
CA PHE A 288 -6.93 5.51 37.02
C PHE A 288 -7.69 4.40 36.27
N LEU A 289 -9.02 4.36 36.39
CA LEU A 289 -9.85 3.34 35.77
C LEU A 289 -10.82 3.98 34.78
N VAL A 290 -10.43 3.99 33.52
CA VAL A 290 -11.42 3.87 32.44
C VAL A 290 -11.92 2.42 32.51
N LYS A 291 -12.77 2.10 33.49
CA LYS A 291 -13.74 1.02 33.33
C LYS A 291 -14.73 1.57 32.31
N ASN A 292 -14.34 1.61 31.03
CA ASN A 292 -15.37 1.68 30.01
C ASN A 292 -16.15 0.39 30.20
N PRO A 293 -17.44 0.44 30.60
CA PRO A 293 -18.27 -0.74 30.47
C PRO A 293 -18.21 -1.09 28.99
N VAL A 294 -17.52 -2.19 28.67
CA VAL A 294 -17.57 -2.77 27.34
C VAL A 294 -18.97 -3.34 27.25
N SER A 295 -19.90 -2.54 26.74
CA SER A 295 -21.21 -3.05 26.35
C SER A 295 -20.98 -3.86 25.08
N VAL A 296 -20.93 -5.18 25.26
CA VAL A 296 -20.82 -6.13 24.16
C VAL A 296 -22.23 -6.34 23.62
N TYR A 297 -22.65 -5.49 22.70
CA TYR A 297 -23.89 -5.74 21.96
C TYR A 297 -23.60 -6.69 20.80
N ASP A 298 -24.49 -7.64 20.53
CA ASP A 298 -24.52 -8.28 19.22
C ASP A 298 -24.94 -7.21 18.19
N ASN A 299 -24.00 -6.80 17.34
CA ASN A 299 -24.24 -5.83 16.27
C ASN A 299 -25.40 -6.23 15.34
N SER A 300 -25.70 -7.52 15.20
CA SER A 300 -26.84 -8.00 14.43
C SER A 300 -28.16 -7.76 15.15
N GLU A 301 -28.22 -8.00 16.45
CA GLU A 301 -29.42 -7.76 17.27
C GLU A 301 -29.71 -6.27 17.38
N LEU A 302 -28.70 -5.44 17.65
CA LEU A 302 -28.84 -3.99 17.68
C LEU A 302 -29.31 -3.44 16.33
N ARG A 303 -28.73 -3.91 15.22
CA ARG A 303 -29.15 -3.50 13.86
C ARG A 303 -30.60 -3.89 13.60
N ASN A 304 -30.98 -5.15 13.87
CA ASN A 304 -32.34 -5.64 13.63
C ASN A 304 -33.35 -4.86 14.49
N TYR A 305 -32.98 -4.55 15.73
CA TYR A 305 -33.79 -3.73 16.62
C TYR A 305 -33.97 -2.31 16.12
N MET A 306 -32.88 -1.64 15.73
CA MET A 306 -32.97 -0.28 15.17
C MET A 306 -33.87 -0.25 13.93
N LEU A 307 -33.79 -1.25 13.04
CA LEU A 307 -34.69 -1.33 11.87
C LEU A 307 -36.17 -1.48 12.28
N CYS A 308 -36.46 -2.31 13.29
CA CYS A 308 -37.81 -2.46 13.84
C CYS A 308 -38.31 -1.16 14.48
N ALA A 309 -37.45 -0.51 15.27
CA ALA A 309 -37.73 0.77 15.92
C ALA A 309 -38.04 1.87 14.89
N PHE A 310 -37.25 1.98 13.83
CA PHE A 310 -37.51 2.90 12.72
C PHE A 310 -38.84 2.62 12.04
N GLY A 311 -39.21 1.36 11.84
CA GLY A 311 -40.52 0.99 11.30
C GLY A 311 -41.66 1.51 12.16
N LYS A 312 -41.63 1.25 13.47
CA LYS A 312 -42.66 1.72 14.42
C LYS A 312 -42.76 3.25 14.50
N ILE A 313 -41.63 3.96 14.41
CA ILE A 313 -41.59 5.43 14.37
C ILE A 313 -42.22 5.94 13.06
N LEU A 314 -41.95 5.29 11.93
CA LEU A 314 -42.53 5.67 10.64
C LEU A 314 -44.03 5.44 10.58
N ASP A 315 -44.53 4.36 11.18
CA ASP A 315 -45.97 4.05 11.25
C ASP A 315 -46.75 5.10 12.05
N LEU A 316 -46.08 5.80 12.97
CA LEU A 316 -46.66 6.83 13.84
C LEU A 316 -46.16 8.24 13.51
N LYS A 317 -45.59 8.46 12.32
CA LYS A 317 -44.93 9.75 11.95
C LYS A 317 -45.87 10.97 11.99
N ASP A 318 -47.16 10.77 11.75
CA ASP A 318 -48.19 11.81 11.70
C ASP A 318 -49.02 11.85 13.00
N GLU A 319 -48.68 11.00 13.99
CA GLU A 319 -49.37 10.91 15.27
C GLU A 319 -48.99 12.10 16.17
N THR A 320 -49.99 12.65 16.87
CA THR A 320 -49.83 13.82 17.75
C THR A 320 -50.31 13.57 19.17
N ASP A 321 -50.98 12.43 19.43
CA ASP A 321 -51.39 12.03 20.78
C ASP A 321 -50.16 11.71 21.65
N ALA A 322 -49.95 12.55 22.66
CA ALA A 322 -48.82 12.43 23.59
C ALA A 322 -48.79 11.09 24.34
N THR A 323 -49.95 10.47 24.62
CA THR A 323 -50.04 9.19 25.33
C THR A 323 -49.53 8.04 24.45
N ILE A 324 -49.86 8.09 23.16
CA ILE A 324 -49.42 7.10 22.17
C ILE A 324 -47.91 7.21 21.95
N LEU A 325 -47.39 8.44 21.82
CA LEU A 325 -45.96 8.68 21.63
C LEU A 325 -45.12 8.28 22.87
N ILE A 326 -45.60 8.54 24.09
CA ILE A 326 -44.93 8.12 25.32
C ILE A 326 -44.92 6.59 25.45
N LYS A 327 -46.00 5.90 25.06
CA LYS A 327 -46.03 4.43 25.03
C LYS A 327 -44.99 3.86 24.08
N LEU A 328 -44.91 4.41 22.86
CA LEU A 328 -43.90 4.00 21.89
C LEU A 328 -42.48 4.24 22.45
N TYR A 329 -42.23 5.40 23.06
CA TYR A 329 -40.93 5.71 23.65
C TYR A 329 -40.50 4.69 24.72
N ASN A 330 -41.40 4.33 25.63
CA ASN A 330 -41.10 3.34 26.66
C ASN A 330 -40.87 1.94 26.06
N GLU A 331 -41.68 1.54 25.08
CA GLU A 331 -41.48 0.26 24.38
C GLU A 331 -40.12 0.21 23.66
N LEU A 332 -39.69 1.35 23.09
CA LEU A 332 -38.39 1.47 22.45
C LEU A 332 -37.22 1.49 23.45
N LEU A 333 -37.43 1.93 24.68
CA LEU A 333 -36.41 1.84 25.74
C LEU A 333 -36.28 0.41 26.26
N ASP A 334 -37.41 -0.25 26.54
CA ASP A 334 -37.44 -1.63 27.04
C ASP A 334 -36.76 -2.60 26.06
N GLY A 335 -36.98 -2.41 24.76
CA GLY A 335 -36.32 -3.20 23.73
C GLY A 335 -34.80 -2.98 23.65
N LEU A 336 -34.34 -1.74 23.90
CA LEU A 336 -32.91 -1.40 23.98
C LEU A 336 -32.26 -2.02 25.23
N GLU A 337 -32.94 -1.98 26.37
CA GLU A 337 -32.47 -2.62 27.61
C GLU A 337 -32.36 -4.14 27.47
N THR A 338 -33.24 -4.76 26.68
CA THR A 338 -33.21 -6.21 26.43
C THR A 338 -31.96 -6.63 25.65
N ILE A 339 -31.46 -5.77 24.76
CA ILE A 339 -30.25 -6.01 23.95
C ILE A 339 -28.97 -5.67 24.74
N SER A 340 -29.09 -4.90 25.83
CA SER A 340 -27.99 -4.41 26.66
C SER A 340 -27.48 -5.38 27.74
N ARG A 341 -28.00 -6.61 27.80
CA ARG A 341 -27.56 -7.66 28.75
C ARG A 341 -26.46 -8.51 28.16
#